data_AF-A0A1H7XHL9-F1
#
_entry.id   AF-A0A1H7XHL9-F1
#
_cell.length_a   1.000
_cell.length_b   1.000
_cell.length_c   1.000
_cell.angle_alpha   90.00
_cell.angle_beta   90.00
_cell.angle_gamma   90.00
#
_symmetry.space_group_name_H-M   'P 1'
#
loop_
_entity.id
_entity.type
_entity.pdbx_description
1 polymer ?
#
loop_
_entity_poly.entity_id
_entity_poly.type
_entity_poly.pdbx_seq_one_letter_code
_entity_poly.pdbx_strand_id
1 'polypeptide(L)'
;MVGPCDTPACGGEIAEQTSLPLHGRHLPPRGLPVLKKSEDIRLPEIPQRLGWMNYWSAATARCMGFPDPARDTDLLARSRRTEAGGWIAQLTDAPLDLDSPAHLDVLLRAYERFPEIGGRAPPR
;
A
#
# COMPACT_ATOMS: atom_id res chain seq x y z
N MET A 1 -29.34 -23.85 -12.14
CA MET A 1 -29.26 -22.42 -11.78
C MET A 1 -28.39 -22.35 -10.53
N VAL A 2 -27.09 -22.13 -10.67
CA VAL A 2 -26.15 -21.98 -9.55
C VAL A 2 -25.18 -20.86 -9.90
N GLY A 3 -25.19 -19.81 -9.08
CA GLY A 3 -24.17 -18.78 -8.99
C GLY A 3 -24.41 -18.10 -7.64
N PRO A 4 -23.37 -17.95 -6.82
CA PRO A 4 -22.71 -16.65 -6.84
C PRO A 4 -21.18 -16.79 -6.88
N CYS A 5 -20.55 -15.99 -7.72
CA CYS A 5 -19.14 -15.65 -7.59
C CYS A 5 -19.11 -14.35 -6.77
N ASP A 6 -19.18 -14.46 -5.44
CA ASP A 6 -18.86 -13.34 -4.54
C ASP A 6 -17.33 -13.21 -4.48
N THR A 7 -16.75 -12.64 -5.53
CA THR A 7 -15.38 -12.11 -5.44
C THR A 7 -15.51 -10.69 -4.91
N PRO A 8 -14.98 -10.36 -3.71
CA PRO A 8 -15.02 -8.99 -3.24
C PRO A 8 -14.24 -8.12 -4.23
N ALA A 9 -14.89 -7.06 -4.72
CA ALA A 9 -14.21 -6.04 -5.52
C ALA A 9 -12.97 -5.54 -4.76
N CYS A 10 -11.90 -5.18 -5.48
CA CYS A 10 -10.59 -4.78 -4.92
C CYS A 10 -10.64 -3.83 -3.70
N GLY A 11 -11.67 -2.99 -3.57
CA GLY A 11 -11.86 -2.12 -2.40
C GLY A 11 -12.17 -2.84 -1.08
N GLY A 12 -12.82 -4.01 -1.11
CA GLY A 12 -13.16 -4.81 0.06
C GLY A 12 -11.94 -5.48 0.71
N GLU A 13 -11.04 -6.03 -0.10
CA GLU A 13 -9.83 -6.71 0.40
C GLU A 13 -8.80 -5.73 1.00
N ILE A 14 -8.72 -4.50 0.47
CA ILE A 14 -7.93 -3.43 1.09
C ILE A 14 -8.53 -3.05 2.46
N ALA A 15 -9.85 -3.09 2.62
CA ALA A 15 -10.50 -2.81 3.91
C ALA A 15 -10.15 -3.90 4.96
N GLU A 16 -10.03 -5.16 4.54
CA GLU A 16 -9.62 -6.27 5.42
C GLU A 16 -8.20 -6.12 5.99
N GLN A 17 -7.33 -5.33 5.37
CA GLN A 17 -6.01 -5.02 5.93
C GLN A 17 -6.08 -4.25 7.26
N THR A 18 -7.21 -3.60 7.55
CA THR A 18 -7.45 -2.80 8.76
C THR A 18 -8.46 -3.43 9.72
N SER A 19 -9.02 -4.59 9.37
CA SER A 19 -10.04 -5.29 10.16
C SER A 19 -9.39 -6.11 11.28
N LEU A 20 -9.70 -5.79 12.54
CA LEU A 20 -9.41 -6.68 13.67
C LEU A 20 -10.39 -7.86 13.64
N PRO A 21 -9.92 -9.11 13.66
CA PRO A 21 -10.80 -10.23 13.92
C PRO A 21 -11.17 -10.22 15.41
N LEU A 22 -12.45 -10.47 15.71
CA LEU A 22 -12.90 -10.75 17.07
C LEU A 22 -12.28 -12.06 17.62
N HIS A 23 -11.79 -12.97 16.75
CA HIS A 23 -11.06 -14.19 17.13
C HIS A 23 -10.07 -14.64 16.02
N GLY A 24 -8.78 -14.83 16.34
CA GLY A 24 -7.75 -15.45 15.47
C GLY A 24 -6.67 -14.50 14.89
N ARG A 25 -5.58 -15.06 14.33
CA ARG A 25 -4.61 -14.29 13.52
C ARG A 25 -5.21 -14.08 12.13
N HIS A 26 -5.80 -12.91 11.87
CA HIS A 26 -6.23 -12.55 10.52
C HIS A 26 -4.98 -12.28 9.68
N LEU A 27 -4.67 -13.20 8.78
CA LEU A 27 -3.79 -12.93 7.65
C LEU A 27 -4.70 -12.44 6.53
N PRO A 28 -4.58 -11.18 6.09
CA PRO A 28 -5.27 -10.72 4.90
C PRO A 28 -5.06 -11.73 3.76
N PRO A 29 -6.06 -11.94 2.90
CA PRO A 29 -5.93 -12.81 1.74
C PRO A 29 -4.69 -12.45 0.91
N ARG A 30 -4.18 -13.43 0.15
CA ARG A 30 -3.15 -13.21 -0.89
C ARG A 30 -1.78 -12.75 -0.37
N GLY A 31 -1.49 -12.98 0.92
CA GLY A 31 -0.20 -12.65 1.53
C GLY A 31 0.00 -11.16 1.82
N LEU A 32 -1.06 -10.36 1.74
CA LEU A 32 -1.01 -8.95 2.10
C LEU A 32 -0.67 -8.79 3.59
N PRO A 33 0.11 -7.77 3.96
CA PRO A 33 0.53 -7.61 5.34
C PRO A 33 -0.60 -7.05 6.19
N VAL A 34 -0.61 -7.46 7.47
CA VAL A 34 -1.47 -6.86 8.50
C VAL A 34 -1.00 -5.43 8.77
N LEU A 35 -1.94 -4.47 8.80
CA LEU A 35 -1.67 -3.06 9.08
C LEU A 35 -2.27 -2.69 10.44
N LYS A 36 -1.66 -1.71 11.13
CA LYS A 36 -2.25 -1.10 12.31
C LYS A 36 -3.45 -0.24 11.92
N LYS A 37 -4.33 0.01 12.87
CA LYS A 37 -5.34 1.06 12.72
C LYS A 37 -4.67 2.42 12.60
N SER A 38 -5.33 3.32 11.89
CA SER A 38 -4.87 4.69 11.67
C SER A 38 -4.55 5.44 12.96
N GLU A 39 -5.32 5.19 14.04
CA GLU A 39 -5.13 5.77 15.38
C GLU A 39 -3.87 5.26 16.11
N ASP A 40 -3.36 4.09 15.73
CA ASP A 40 -2.19 3.45 16.34
C ASP A 40 -0.89 3.74 15.57
N ILE A 41 -0.98 4.48 14.45
CA ILE A 41 0.18 4.89 13.66
C ILE A 41 0.79 6.14 14.28
N ARG A 42 2.05 6.03 14.72
CA ARG A 42 2.72 7.06 15.53
C ARG A 42 2.96 8.39 14.82
N LEU A 43 3.04 8.38 13.49
CA LEU A 43 3.34 9.56 12.70
C LEU A 43 2.25 9.77 11.65
N PRO A 44 1.63 10.96 11.55
CA PRO A 44 0.65 11.26 10.51
C PRO A 44 1.26 11.22 9.10
N GLU A 45 2.58 11.33 8.97
CA GLU A 45 3.31 11.23 7.71
C GLU A 45 3.35 9.80 7.15
N ILE A 46 3.14 8.77 7.97
CA ILE A 46 3.16 7.37 7.53
C ILE A 46 1.81 7.02 6.88
N PRO A 47 1.80 6.60 5.60
CA PRO A 47 0.57 6.16 4.96
C PRO A 47 -0.05 4.96 5.67
N GLN A 48 -1.36 4.98 5.81
CA GLN A 48 -2.12 3.89 6.45
C GLN A 48 -2.13 2.62 5.60
N ARG A 49 -2.16 2.78 4.28
CA ARG A 49 -2.22 1.69 3.29
C ARG A 49 -1.66 2.16 1.95
N LEU A 50 -1.36 1.20 1.07
CA LEU A 50 -1.08 1.46 -0.34
C LEU A 50 -2.36 1.25 -1.16
N GLY A 51 -2.58 2.14 -2.12
CA GLY A 51 -3.56 1.95 -3.19
C GLY A 51 -2.87 1.91 -4.56
N TRP A 52 -3.68 1.86 -5.62
CA TRP A 52 -3.19 1.99 -6.99
C TRP A 52 -2.37 3.28 -7.18
N MET A 53 -2.94 4.40 -6.70
CA MET A 53 -2.34 5.72 -6.73
C MET A 53 -2.17 6.23 -5.30
N ASN A 54 -0.99 6.75 -4.98
CA ASN A 54 -0.64 7.17 -3.64
C ASN A 54 -0.15 8.62 -3.67
N TYR A 55 -0.75 9.48 -2.85
CA TYR A 55 -0.21 10.80 -2.60
C TYR A 55 0.71 10.76 -1.39
N TRP A 56 1.94 11.20 -1.58
CA TRP A 56 2.95 11.33 -0.53
C TRP A 56 3.35 12.79 -0.40
N SER A 57 3.07 13.39 0.74
CA SER A 57 3.60 14.72 1.05
C SER A 57 5.13 14.72 1.01
N ALA A 58 5.74 15.91 0.95
CA ALA A 58 7.20 16.01 1.05
C ALA A 58 7.74 15.37 2.35
N ALA A 59 6.99 15.48 3.46
CA ALA A 59 7.34 14.87 4.74
C ALA A 59 7.21 13.34 4.71
N THR A 60 6.12 12.82 4.12
CA THR A 60 5.91 11.38 3.90
C THR A 60 7.01 10.78 3.04
N ALA A 61 7.35 11.41 1.91
CA ALA A 61 8.41 10.94 1.02
C ALA A 61 9.77 10.87 1.74
N ARG A 62 10.11 11.89 2.54
CA ARG A 62 11.31 11.88 3.38
C ARG A 62 11.28 10.75 4.42
N CYS A 63 10.18 10.58 5.13
CA CYS A 63 10.01 9.55 6.15
C CYS A 63 10.18 8.13 5.58
N MET A 64 9.71 7.88 4.36
CA MET A 64 9.83 6.58 3.68
C MET A 64 11.14 6.40 2.91
N GLY A 65 12.02 7.42 2.89
CA GLY A 65 13.24 7.43 2.09
C GLY A 65 12.96 7.30 0.59
N PHE A 66 11.92 7.97 0.10
CA PHE A 66 11.53 8.02 -1.31
C PHE A 66 11.80 9.44 -1.89
N PRO A 67 12.39 9.55 -3.08
CA PRO A 67 12.89 8.45 -3.90
C PRO A 67 14.33 8.02 -3.55
N ASP A 68 14.59 6.72 -3.69
CA ASP A 68 15.92 6.11 -3.77
C ASP A 68 16.15 5.66 -5.23
N PRO A 69 16.99 6.35 -6.02
CA PRO A 69 17.20 6.04 -7.43
C PRO A 69 17.66 4.61 -7.72
N ALA A 70 18.33 3.96 -6.75
CA ALA A 70 18.85 2.60 -6.91
C ALA A 70 17.78 1.52 -6.66
N ARG A 71 16.68 1.87 -5.99
CA ARG A 71 15.63 0.92 -5.55
C ARG A 71 14.26 1.21 -6.14
N ASP A 72 14.03 2.46 -6.54
CA ASP A 72 12.71 2.97 -6.89
C ASP A 72 12.58 3.29 -8.38
N THR A 73 13.50 2.83 -9.24
CA THR A 73 13.53 3.18 -10.68
C THR A 73 12.18 2.97 -11.37
N ASP A 74 11.57 1.80 -11.19
CA ASP A 74 10.28 1.48 -11.81
C ASP A 74 9.13 2.33 -11.25
N LEU A 75 9.11 2.53 -9.93
CA LEU A 75 8.10 3.35 -9.27
C LEU A 75 8.24 4.83 -9.65
N LEU A 76 9.48 5.32 -9.76
CA LEU A 76 9.82 6.67 -10.19
C LEU A 76 9.38 6.95 -11.62
N ALA A 77 9.54 5.99 -12.54
CA ALA A 77 9.09 6.10 -13.92
C ALA A 77 7.58 6.37 -14.03
N ARG A 78 6.82 5.89 -13.04
CA ARG A 78 5.36 6.07 -12.92
C ARG A 78 4.96 7.14 -11.88
N SER A 79 5.92 7.87 -11.33
CA SER A 79 5.66 8.88 -10.31
C SER A 79 5.85 10.28 -10.85
N ARG A 80 5.05 11.24 -10.35
CA ARG A 80 5.22 12.66 -10.63
C ARG A 80 5.43 13.46 -9.35
N ARG A 81 6.35 14.42 -9.40
CA ARG A 81 6.55 15.36 -8.31
C ARG A 81 5.49 16.46 -8.37
N THR A 82 4.94 16.84 -7.22
CA THR A 82 3.98 17.95 -7.11
C THR A 82 4.70 19.27 -6.85
N GLU A 83 4.04 20.39 -7.12
CA GLU A 83 4.59 21.74 -6.85
C GLU A 83 4.94 21.94 -5.37
N ALA A 84 4.13 21.35 -4.47
CA ALA A 84 4.36 21.34 -3.03
C ALA A 84 5.53 20.43 -2.59
N GLY A 85 6.25 19.83 -3.54
CA GLY A 85 7.41 18.96 -3.29
C GLY A 85 7.06 17.54 -2.85
N GLY A 86 5.77 17.17 -2.88
CA GLY A 86 5.31 15.81 -2.68
C GLY A 86 5.37 14.98 -3.97
N TRP A 87 4.79 13.78 -3.92
CA TRP A 87 4.77 12.82 -5.00
C TRP A 87 3.37 12.23 -5.17
N ILE A 88 3.03 11.98 -6.42
CA ILE A 88 1.92 11.11 -6.80
C ILE A 88 2.58 9.87 -7.40
N ALA A 89 2.48 8.75 -6.69
CA ALA A 89 3.15 7.49 -6.99
C ALA A 89 2.14 6.42 -7.43
N GLN A 90 2.32 5.92 -8.64
CA GLN A 90 1.45 4.92 -9.25
C GLN A 90 2.13 3.55 -9.25
N LEU A 91 1.50 2.54 -8.66
CA LEU A 91 2.09 1.20 -8.54
C LEU A 91 2.15 0.50 -9.91
N THR A 92 1.05 0.53 -10.66
CA THR A 92 0.84 -0.19 -11.93
C THR A 92 0.25 0.75 -12.99
N ASP A 93 0.52 0.52 -14.27
CA ASP A 93 0.01 1.38 -15.35
C ASP A 93 -1.52 1.30 -15.51
N ALA A 94 -2.09 0.12 -15.27
CA ALA A 94 -3.54 -0.10 -15.20
C ALA A 94 -4.04 -0.05 -13.74
N PRO A 95 -5.35 0.17 -13.51
CA PRO A 95 -5.95 0.06 -12.19
C PRO A 95 -5.51 -1.21 -11.45
N LEU A 96 -5.15 -1.05 -10.18
CA LEU A 96 -4.72 -2.16 -9.35
C LEU A 96 -5.82 -3.24 -9.31
N ASP A 97 -5.41 -4.46 -9.67
CA ASP A 97 -6.27 -5.63 -9.76
C ASP A 97 -5.60 -6.74 -8.94
N LEU A 98 -6.19 -7.11 -7.81
CA LEU A 98 -5.60 -8.09 -6.91
C LEU A 98 -5.67 -9.51 -7.46
N ASP A 99 -6.53 -9.77 -8.45
CA ASP A 99 -6.64 -11.07 -9.13
C ASP A 99 -5.52 -11.28 -10.15
N SER A 100 -4.88 -10.19 -10.61
CA SER A 100 -3.68 -10.23 -11.43
C SER A 100 -2.44 -10.52 -10.57
N PRO A 101 -1.76 -11.68 -10.74
CA PRO A 101 -0.57 -12.00 -9.95
C PRO A 101 0.55 -10.97 -10.12
N ALA A 102 0.65 -10.34 -11.30
CA ALA A 102 1.64 -9.30 -11.57
C ALA A 102 1.36 -8.03 -10.76
N HIS A 103 0.10 -7.63 -10.64
CA HIS A 103 -0.29 -6.47 -9.83
C HIS A 103 -0.11 -6.74 -8.34
N LEU A 104 -0.43 -7.96 -7.88
CA LEU A 104 -0.19 -8.39 -6.51
C LEU A 104 1.31 -8.38 -6.17
N ASP A 105 2.18 -8.91 -7.04
CA ASP A 105 3.64 -8.89 -6.83
C ASP A 105 4.17 -7.46 -6.69
N VAL A 106 3.72 -6.53 -7.55
CA VAL A 106 4.08 -5.11 -7.45
C VAL A 106 3.65 -4.51 -6.10
N LEU A 107 2.42 -4.80 -5.66
CA LEU A 107 1.92 -4.31 -4.38
C LEU A 107 2.72 -4.88 -3.19
N LEU A 108 3.05 -6.17 -3.21
CA LEU A 108 3.84 -6.82 -2.17
C LEU A 108 5.26 -6.25 -2.12
N ARG A 109 5.94 -6.09 -3.27
CA ARG A 109 7.25 -5.43 -3.34
C ARG A 109 7.22 -3.99 -2.83
N ALA A 110 6.14 -3.26 -3.07
CA ALA A 110 5.97 -1.92 -2.53
C ALA A 110 5.86 -1.94 -0.99
N TYR A 111 5.12 -2.91 -0.41
CA TYR A 111 5.10 -3.09 1.04
C TYR A 111 6.46 -3.54 1.61
N GLU A 112 7.25 -4.33 0.89
CA GLU A 112 8.61 -4.70 1.30
C GLU A 112 9.56 -3.49 1.26
N ARG A 113 9.42 -2.64 0.23
CA ARG A 113 10.22 -1.43 0.07
C ARG A 113 9.94 -0.37 1.13
N PHE A 114 8.69 -0.26 1.58
CA PHE A 114 8.23 0.72 2.56
C PHE A 114 7.64 0.01 3.80
N PRO A 115 8.49 -0.62 4.63
CA PRO A 115 8.05 -1.40 5.78
C PRO A 115 7.32 -0.56 6.84
N GLU A 116 7.45 0.75 6.83
CA GLU A 116 6.79 1.68 7.76
C GLU A 116 5.29 1.80 7.49
N ILE A 117 4.84 1.61 6.23
CA ILE A 117 3.43 1.76 5.82
C ILE A 117 2.52 0.86 6.65
N GLY A 118 1.42 1.44 7.12
CA GLY A 118 0.47 0.81 8.04
C GLY A 118 1.05 0.54 9.42
N GLY A 119 2.13 1.23 9.81
CA GLY A 119 2.73 1.12 11.13
C GLY A 119 3.39 -0.23 11.42
N ARG A 120 3.79 -0.97 10.37
CA ARG A 120 4.40 -2.32 10.49
C ARG A 120 5.83 -2.29 11.00
N ALA A 121 6.58 -1.22 10.71
CA ALA A 121 7.93 -0.99 11.21
C ALA A 121 8.05 0.40 11.85
N PRO A 122 9.01 0.60 12.78
CA PRO A 122 9.34 1.94 13.25
C PRO A 122 9.83 2.81 12.08
N PRO A 123 9.51 4.12 12.06
CA PRO A 123 10.02 5.05 11.06
C PRO A 123 11.55 5.10 11.08
N ARG A 124 12.14 5.33 9.90
CA ARG A 124 13.58 5.51 9.71
C ARG A 124 14.06 6.90 10.10
#